data_AF-A0A957HNI1-F1
#
_entry.id   AF-A0A957HNI1-F1
#
_cell.length_a   1.000
_cell.length_b   1.000
_cell.length_c   1.000
_cell.angle_alpha   90.00
_cell.angle_beta   90.00
_cell.angle_gamma   90.00
#
_symmetry.space_group_name_H-M   'P 1'
#
loop_
_entity.id
_entity.type
_entity.pdbx_description
1 polymer ?
#
loop_
_entity_poly.entity_id
_entity_poly.type
_entity_poly.pdbx_seq_one_letter_code
_entity_poly.pdbx_strand_id
1 'polypeptide(L)'
;MSRYIATRAIRGANALVYEADVMLNKALAEKGPETPVSFPNTAYYLPLIYGMTSQKVETLADLRPALDHARELLHPLPSAQNWTPYLGETLDSGMATLIAAEVIEAVRFVYGTQPESYPGFHLSGGTVFTNPDNGQQSNGDGHLNGPIDDIQLRSWGIQLVDGRMPGFAAIVGCAKSNEVAVKLVRELQRRNILTFLSGNVNGRSIIDQLHEEGVELGYDTYTVPFGTDTLSAIYALGFATRSALTFGGLKAGQARDILLYNKER
;
A
#
# COMPACT_ATOMS: atom_id res chain seq x y z
N MET A 1 24.63 3.04 -4.83
CA MET A 1 23.80 1.82 -4.99
C MET A 1 24.64 0.77 -5.70
N SER A 2 24.65 -0.49 -5.22
CA SER A 2 25.47 -1.54 -5.85
C SER A 2 24.72 -2.19 -7.03
N ARG A 3 25.47 -2.71 -8.01
CA ARG A 3 24.91 -3.46 -9.14
C ARG A 3 24.03 -4.62 -8.67
N TYR A 4 24.47 -5.34 -7.64
CA TYR A 4 23.71 -6.46 -7.06
C TYR A 4 22.30 -6.05 -6.61
N ILE A 5 22.18 -4.91 -5.93
CA ILE A 5 20.88 -4.40 -5.46
C ILE A 5 20.02 -3.93 -6.64
N ALA A 6 20.60 -3.17 -7.57
CA ALA A 6 19.89 -2.69 -8.76
C ALA A 6 19.34 -3.87 -9.60
N THR A 7 20.16 -4.89 -9.87
CA THR A 7 19.72 -6.09 -10.59
C THR A 7 18.56 -6.80 -9.90
N ARG A 8 18.58 -6.91 -8.56
CA ARG A 8 17.51 -7.57 -7.80
C ARG A 8 16.22 -6.74 -7.83
N ALA A 9 16.32 -5.42 -7.67
CA ALA A 9 15.19 -4.51 -7.72
C ALA A 9 14.52 -4.51 -9.10
N ILE A 10 15.28 -4.31 -10.17
CA ILE A 10 14.78 -4.27 -11.55
C ILE A 10 14.14 -5.62 -11.92
N ARG A 11 14.76 -6.74 -11.52
CA ARG A 11 14.18 -8.07 -11.74
C ARG A 11 12.85 -8.27 -11.00
N GLY A 12 12.77 -7.79 -9.76
CA GLY A 12 11.52 -7.83 -8.98
C GLY A 12 10.41 -7.01 -9.61
N ALA A 13 10.74 -5.80 -10.07
CA ALA A 13 9.81 -4.91 -10.76
C ALA A 13 9.24 -5.56 -12.04
N ASN A 14 10.11 -6.13 -12.88
CA ASN A 14 9.68 -6.85 -14.09
C ASN A 14 8.74 -8.01 -13.76
N ALA A 15 9.06 -8.81 -12.73
CA ALA A 15 8.22 -9.93 -12.32
C ALA A 15 6.85 -9.46 -11.83
N LEU A 16 6.79 -8.39 -11.03
CA LEU A 16 5.52 -7.92 -10.48
C LEU A 16 4.64 -7.24 -11.52
N VAL A 17 5.21 -6.45 -12.44
CA VAL A 17 4.46 -5.86 -13.57
C VAL A 17 3.89 -6.95 -14.47
N TYR A 18 4.64 -8.04 -14.68
CA TYR A 18 4.15 -9.20 -15.43
C TYR A 18 2.99 -9.89 -14.70
N GLU A 19 3.12 -10.11 -13.39
CA GLU A 19 2.05 -10.69 -12.56
C GLU A 19 0.77 -9.83 -12.60
N ALA A 20 0.92 -8.50 -12.46
CA ALA A 20 -0.19 -7.55 -12.56
C ALA A 20 -0.89 -7.63 -13.92
N ASP A 21 -0.14 -7.80 -15.02
CA ASP A 21 -0.73 -7.97 -16.36
C ASP A 21 -1.53 -9.26 -16.48
N VAL A 22 -0.99 -10.37 -16.01
CA VAL A 22 -1.68 -11.67 -16.04
C VAL A 22 -2.98 -11.59 -15.22
N MET A 23 -2.92 -11.01 -14.02
CA MET A 23 -4.08 -10.84 -13.15
C MET A 23 -5.13 -9.90 -13.76
N LEU A 24 -4.70 -8.77 -14.33
CA LEU A 24 -5.62 -7.81 -14.97
C LEU A 24 -6.29 -8.42 -16.20
N ASN A 25 -5.54 -9.10 -17.08
CA ASN A 25 -6.11 -9.76 -18.26
C ASN A 25 -7.13 -10.84 -17.87
N LYS A 26 -6.85 -11.60 -16.80
CA LYS A 26 -7.79 -12.57 -16.25
C LYS A 26 -9.07 -11.89 -15.73
N ALA A 27 -8.92 -10.82 -14.94
CA ALA A 27 -10.06 -10.06 -14.41
C ALA A 27 -10.92 -9.46 -15.52
N LEU A 28 -10.29 -8.89 -16.55
CA LEU A 28 -10.98 -8.37 -17.74
C LEU A 28 -11.78 -9.45 -18.47
N ALA A 29 -11.24 -10.67 -18.59
CA ALA A 29 -11.93 -11.79 -19.23
C ALA A 29 -13.10 -12.34 -18.40
N GLU A 30 -12.96 -12.39 -17.07
CA GLU A 30 -13.95 -13.01 -16.17
C GLU A 30 -15.06 -12.05 -15.73
N LYS A 31 -14.72 -10.78 -15.44
CA LYS A 31 -15.65 -9.78 -14.88
C LYS A 31 -16.10 -8.76 -15.91
N GLY A 32 -15.31 -8.55 -16.96
CA GLY A 32 -15.58 -7.59 -18.02
C GLY A 32 -15.00 -6.20 -17.74
N PRO A 33 -14.73 -5.41 -18.80
CA PRO A 33 -14.03 -4.13 -18.71
C PRO A 33 -14.76 -3.06 -17.88
N GLU A 34 -16.08 -3.07 -17.89
CA GLU A 34 -16.95 -2.09 -17.22
C GLU A 34 -17.10 -2.32 -15.70
N THR A 35 -16.43 -3.34 -15.15
CA THR A 35 -16.54 -3.63 -13.72
C THR A 35 -15.96 -2.48 -12.90
N PRO A 36 -16.71 -1.90 -11.95
CA PRO A 36 -16.24 -0.77 -11.15
C PRO A 36 -15.08 -1.19 -10.25
N VAL A 37 -14.10 -0.30 -10.14
CA VAL A 37 -12.90 -0.43 -9.32
C VAL A 37 -12.83 0.78 -8.40
N SER A 38 -12.84 0.55 -7.10
CA SER A 38 -12.68 1.61 -6.11
C SER A 38 -12.14 1.06 -4.80
N PHE A 39 -11.22 1.77 -4.17
CA PHE A 39 -10.95 1.57 -2.75
C PHE A 39 -12.09 2.18 -1.92
N PRO A 40 -12.32 1.66 -0.69
CA PRO A 40 -13.41 2.13 0.13
C PRO A 40 -13.14 3.53 0.69
N ASN A 41 -14.20 4.35 0.73
CA ASN A 41 -14.22 5.65 1.41
C ASN A 41 -13.07 6.61 1.01
N THR A 42 -12.69 6.62 -0.27
CA THR A 42 -11.69 7.54 -0.84
C THR A 42 -12.27 8.36 -1.99
N ALA A 43 -11.93 9.64 -2.04
CA ALA A 43 -12.21 10.54 -3.16
C ALA A 43 -11.05 10.59 -4.19
N TYR A 44 -9.99 9.80 -3.96
CA TYR A 44 -8.75 9.83 -4.73
C TYR A 44 -8.56 8.61 -5.64
N TYR A 45 -9.65 7.92 -6.02
CA TYR A 45 -9.61 6.72 -6.87
C TYR A 45 -8.61 5.68 -6.33
N LEU A 46 -7.65 5.26 -7.15
CA LEU A 46 -6.45 4.55 -6.73
C LEU A 46 -5.35 5.58 -6.41
N PRO A 47 -5.04 5.83 -5.12
CA PRO A 47 -4.36 7.06 -4.76
C PRO A 47 -2.93 7.21 -5.29
N LEU A 48 -2.16 6.13 -5.40
CA LEU A 48 -0.80 6.21 -5.93
C LEU A 48 -0.82 6.52 -7.43
N ILE A 49 -1.57 5.74 -8.22
CA ILE A 49 -1.74 5.95 -9.66
C ILE A 49 -2.27 7.35 -9.92
N TYR A 50 -3.36 7.75 -9.25
CA TYR A 50 -3.94 9.07 -9.41
C TYR A 50 -2.93 10.18 -9.06
N GLY A 51 -2.23 10.05 -7.93
CA GLY A 51 -1.23 11.04 -7.53
C GLY A 51 -0.07 11.16 -8.53
N MET A 52 0.44 10.05 -9.04
CA MET A 52 1.62 10.04 -9.91
C MET A 52 1.30 10.37 -11.37
N THR A 53 0.16 9.91 -11.91
CA THR A 53 -0.15 10.00 -13.35
C THR A 53 -1.35 10.87 -13.67
N SER A 54 -2.11 11.34 -12.67
CA SER A 54 -3.40 12.01 -12.85
C SER A 54 -4.50 11.14 -13.48
N GLN A 55 -4.26 9.84 -13.68
CA GLN A 55 -5.27 8.92 -14.19
C GLN A 55 -6.31 8.61 -13.12
N LYS A 56 -7.58 8.77 -13.49
CA LYS A 56 -8.72 8.40 -12.66
C LYS A 56 -9.14 7.00 -13.06
N VAL A 57 -8.88 6.04 -12.19
CA VAL A 57 -9.28 4.65 -12.40
C VAL A 57 -10.64 4.45 -11.76
N GLU A 58 -11.67 4.21 -12.58
CA GLU A 58 -13.04 3.92 -12.13
C GLU A 58 -13.48 2.50 -12.51
N THR A 59 -12.90 1.94 -13.57
CA THR A 59 -13.24 0.61 -14.10
C THR A 59 -12.00 -0.26 -14.28
N LEU A 60 -12.21 -1.58 -14.48
CA LEU A 60 -11.11 -2.49 -14.81
C LEU A 60 -10.39 -2.11 -16.11
N ALA A 61 -11.08 -1.51 -17.08
CA ALA A 61 -10.45 -1.06 -18.32
C ALA A 61 -9.41 0.06 -18.07
N ASP A 62 -9.67 0.94 -17.10
CA ASP A 62 -8.82 2.08 -16.77
C ASP A 62 -7.50 1.68 -16.10
N LEU A 63 -7.40 0.44 -15.61
CA LEU A 63 -6.14 -0.11 -15.10
C LEU A 63 -5.13 -0.39 -16.21
N ARG A 64 -5.57 -0.56 -17.46
CA ARG A 64 -4.68 -0.90 -18.58
C ARG A 64 -3.70 0.23 -18.90
N PRO A 65 -4.14 1.50 -19.08
CA PRO A 65 -3.22 2.63 -19.24
C PRO A 65 -2.23 2.81 -18.09
N ALA A 66 -2.65 2.54 -16.84
CA ALA A 66 -1.76 2.63 -15.68
C ALA A 66 -0.65 1.56 -15.74
N LEU A 67 -1.00 0.34 -16.12
CA LEU A 67 -0.04 -0.75 -16.27
C LEU A 67 0.89 -0.55 -17.47
N ASP A 68 0.39 0.02 -18.57
CA ASP A 68 1.21 0.38 -19.72
C ASP A 68 2.25 1.45 -19.35
N HIS A 69 1.87 2.44 -18.55
CA HIS A 69 2.84 3.39 -17.98
C HIS A 69 3.88 2.71 -17.08
N ALA A 70 3.48 1.73 -16.26
CA ALA A 70 4.43 0.96 -15.46
C ALA A 70 5.44 0.19 -16.33
N ARG A 71 5.02 -0.30 -17.51
CA ARG A 71 5.92 -0.98 -18.47
C ARG A 71 6.95 -0.03 -19.08
N GLU A 72 6.58 1.21 -19.37
CA GLU A 72 7.49 2.23 -19.91
C GLU A 72 8.63 2.57 -18.94
N LEU A 73 8.37 2.42 -17.63
CA LEU A 73 9.35 2.66 -16.57
C LEU A 73 10.29 1.47 -16.32
N LEU A 74 10.06 0.32 -16.96
CA LEU A 74 10.92 -0.85 -16.80
C LEU A 74 12.18 -0.73 -17.64
N HIS A 75 13.31 -0.96 -16.99
CA HIS A 75 14.64 -0.93 -17.62
C HIS A 75 15.21 -2.35 -17.75
N PRO A 76 16.11 -2.59 -18.74
CA PRO A 76 16.83 -3.85 -18.83
C PRO A 76 17.76 -4.05 -17.63
N LEU A 77 18.16 -5.30 -17.39
CA LEU A 77 19.09 -5.59 -16.30
C LEU A 77 20.47 -4.94 -16.54
N PRO A 78 21.13 -4.44 -15.47
CA PRO A 78 22.49 -3.92 -15.54
C PRO A 78 23.47 -4.85 -16.26
N SER A 79 24.26 -4.30 -17.18
CA SER A 79 25.30 -5.06 -17.91
C SER A 79 26.37 -5.64 -16.97
N ALA A 80 26.90 -6.81 -17.33
CA ALA A 80 27.99 -7.45 -16.59
C ALA A 80 29.35 -6.76 -16.82
N GLN A 81 29.55 -6.16 -18.00
CA GLN A 81 30.85 -5.68 -18.46
C GLN A 81 31.05 -4.16 -18.26
N ASN A 82 29.98 -3.37 -18.36
CA ASN A 82 30.05 -1.91 -18.28
C ASN A 82 29.42 -1.41 -16.98
N TRP A 83 30.08 -0.45 -16.33
CA TRP A 83 29.53 0.22 -15.16
C TRP A 83 28.73 1.45 -15.59
N THR A 84 27.40 1.39 -15.53
CA THR A 84 26.51 2.54 -15.76
C THR A 84 25.91 3.05 -14.43
N PRO A 85 25.48 4.32 -14.35
CA PRO A 85 24.75 4.82 -13.18
C PRO A 85 23.34 4.20 -13.08
N TYR A 86 23.15 3.19 -12.21
CA TYR A 86 21.88 2.44 -12.12
C TYR A 86 20.78 3.09 -11.27
N LEU A 87 21.05 4.23 -10.63
CA LEU A 87 20.12 4.77 -9.62
C LEU A 87 18.80 5.22 -10.25
N GLY A 88 18.84 5.95 -11.37
CA GLY A 88 17.63 6.39 -12.07
C GLY A 88 16.77 5.21 -12.53
N GLU A 89 17.39 4.28 -13.26
CA GLU A 89 16.73 3.06 -13.76
C GLU A 89 16.09 2.22 -12.63
N THR A 90 16.77 2.15 -11.48
CA THR A 90 16.25 1.43 -10.31
C THR A 90 15.08 2.18 -9.66
N LEU A 91 15.11 3.51 -9.63
CA LEU A 91 14.00 4.32 -9.08
C LEU A 91 12.77 4.24 -9.98
N ASP A 92 12.94 4.29 -11.31
CA ASP A 92 11.85 4.11 -12.27
C ASP A 92 11.23 2.72 -12.14
N SER A 93 12.07 1.67 -12.05
CA SER A 93 11.61 0.31 -11.78
C SER A 93 10.89 0.19 -10.43
N GLY A 94 11.33 0.97 -9.42
CA GLY A 94 10.64 1.09 -8.15
C GLY A 94 9.23 1.65 -8.32
N MET A 95 9.07 2.76 -9.05
CA MET A 95 7.77 3.35 -9.36
C MET A 95 6.86 2.38 -10.13
N ALA A 96 7.41 1.66 -11.12
CA ALA A 96 6.69 0.61 -11.84
C ALA A 96 6.14 -0.48 -10.90
N THR A 97 6.94 -0.88 -9.91
CA THR A 97 6.54 -1.85 -8.88
C THR A 97 5.37 -1.33 -8.05
N LEU A 98 5.40 -0.05 -7.67
CA LEU A 98 4.33 0.55 -6.87
C LEU A 98 3.01 0.61 -7.65
N ILE A 99 3.06 1.02 -8.91
CA ILE A 99 1.88 1.02 -9.79
C ILE A 99 1.33 -0.40 -9.95
N ALA A 100 2.20 -1.39 -10.23
CA ALA A 100 1.79 -2.78 -10.36
C ALA A 100 1.16 -3.33 -9.07
N ALA A 101 1.69 -3.00 -7.89
CA ALA A 101 1.12 -3.40 -6.62
C ALA A 101 -0.28 -2.81 -6.41
N GLU A 102 -0.49 -1.54 -6.74
CA GLU A 102 -1.82 -0.93 -6.62
C GLU A 102 -2.84 -1.52 -7.60
N VAL A 103 -2.40 -1.85 -8.83
CA VAL A 103 -3.22 -2.57 -9.81
C VAL A 103 -3.64 -3.95 -9.27
N ILE A 104 -2.72 -4.71 -8.69
CA ILE A 104 -3.02 -6.02 -8.13
C ILE A 104 -4.01 -5.91 -6.96
N GLU A 105 -3.81 -4.96 -6.04
CA GLU A 105 -4.75 -4.74 -4.94
C GLU A 105 -6.13 -4.30 -5.45
N ALA A 106 -6.20 -3.42 -6.45
CA ALA A 106 -7.46 -3.04 -7.08
C ALA A 106 -8.21 -4.24 -7.69
N VAL A 107 -7.48 -5.14 -8.38
CA VAL A 107 -8.06 -6.38 -8.91
C VAL A 107 -8.53 -7.30 -7.78
N ARG A 108 -7.79 -7.40 -6.68
CA ARG A 108 -8.17 -8.18 -5.49
C ARG A 108 -9.44 -7.65 -4.82
N PHE A 109 -9.63 -6.34 -4.78
CA PHE A 109 -10.90 -5.74 -4.35
C PHE A 109 -12.07 -6.14 -5.24
N VAL A 110 -11.89 -6.20 -6.57
CA VAL A 110 -12.93 -6.66 -7.50
C VAL A 110 -13.30 -8.14 -7.26
N TYR A 111 -12.34 -8.95 -6.84
CA TYR A 111 -12.60 -10.34 -6.46
C TYR A 111 -13.11 -10.52 -5.03
N GLY A 112 -13.23 -9.45 -4.24
CA GLY A 112 -13.65 -9.51 -2.84
C GLY A 112 -12.64 -10.20 -1.92
N THR A 113 -11.38 -10.30 -2.32
CA THR A 113 -10.30 -10.88 -1.48
C THR A 113 -9.65 -9.83 -0.58
N GLN A 114 -10.00 -8.55 -0.76
CA GLN A 114 -9.54 -7.44 0.05
C GLN A 114 -10.74 -6.64 0.60
N PRO A 115 -10.70 -6.16 1.85
CA PRO A 115 -9.62 -6.34 2.83
C PRO A 115 -9.40 -7.81 3.20
N GLU A 116 -8.15 -8.16 3.44
CA GLU A 116 -7.76 -9.55 3.70
C GLU A 116 -8.52 -10.12 4.91
N SER A 117 -9.21 -11.25 4.71
CA SER A 117 -9.90 -11.94 5.79
C SER A 117 -8.90 -12.57 6.76
N TYR A 118 -9.05 -12.26 8.06
CA TYR A 118 -8.26 -12.79 9.15
C TYR A 118 -9.17 -13.25 10.30
N PRO A 119 -9.61 -14.52 10.31
CA PRO A 119 -10.57 -15.02 11.30
C PRO A 119 -10.07 -14.85 12.74
N GLY A 120 -10.95 -14.40 13.64
CA GLY A 120 -10.61 -14.17 15.05
C GLY A 120 -9.88 -12.86 15.34
N PHE A 121 -9.63 -12.04 14.32
CA PHE A 121 -9.08 -10.70 14.49
C PHE A 121 -10.15 -9.69 14.89
N HIS A 122 -9.82 -8.82 15.84
CA HIS A 122 -10.66 -7.70 16.25
C HIS A 122 -9.83 -6.42 16.13
N LEU A 123 -10.31 -5.46 15.33
CA LEU A 123 -9.68 -4.17 15.13
C LEU A 123 -10.18 -3.14 16.15
N SER A 124 -9.26 -2.49 16.87
CA SER A 124 -9.59 -1.35 17.75
C SER A 124 -9.75 -0.07 16.95
N GLY A 125 -10.91 0.05 16.32
CA GLY A 125 -11.16 1.07 15.31
C GLY A 125 -10.46 0.73 13.98
N GLY A 126 -11.11 1.09 12.88
CA GLY A 126 -10.64 0.77 11.54
C GLY A 126 -11.54 1.39 10.48
N THR A 127 -11.16 1.19 9.23
CA THR A 127 -12.03 1.55 8.11
C THR A 127 -13.32 0.75 8.17
N VAL A 128 -14.46 1.45 8.11
CA VAL A 128 -15.77 0.80 8.07
C VAL A 128 -16.01 0.27 6.66
N PHE A 129 -16.10 -1.05 6.54
CA PHE A 129 -16.44 -1.71 5.28
C PHE A 129 -17.93 -2.02 5.25
N THR A 130 -18.62 -1.55 4.21
CA THR A 130 -19.96 -2.04 3.89
C THR A 130 -19.83 -3.34 3.13
N ASN A 131 -20.22 -4.45 3.75
CA ASN A 131 -20.13 -5.75 3.11
C ASN A 131 -21.12 -5.81 1.92
N PRO A 132 -20.69 -6.06 0.66
CA PRO A 132 -21.56 -5.99 -0.51
C PRO A 132 -22.73 -6.97 -0.47
N ASP A 133 -22.53 -8.13 0.17
CA ASP A 133 -23.51 -9.22 0.20
C ASP A 133 -24.62 -9.00 1.25
N ASN A 134 -24.34 -8.29 2.34
CA ASN A 134 -25.25 -8.22 3.50
C ASN A 134 -25.54 -6.80 4.01
N GLY A 135 -24.90 -5.76 3.47
CA GLY A 135 -25.11 -4.36 3.90
C GLY A 135 -24.73 -4.05 5.35
N GLN A 136 -24.18 -5.01 6.09
CA GLN A 136 -23.69 -4.82 7.45
C GLN A 136 -22.36 -4.07 7.42
N GLN A 137 -22.29 -3.00 8.21
CA GLN A 137 -21.04 -2.34 8.58
C GLN A 137 -20.33 -3.26 9.56
N SER A 138 -19.25 -3.92 9.14
CA SER A 138 -18.36 -4.59 10.10
C SER A 138 -17.32 -3.58 10.57
N ASN A 139 -17.09 -3.52 11.88
CA ASN A 139 -16.04 -2.69 12.49
C ASN A 139 -14.63 -3.31 12.31
N GLY A 140 -14.40 -4.01 11.20
CA GLY A 140 -13.14 -4.74 10.97
C GLY A 140 -13.06 -6.10 11.68
N ASP A 141 -14.17 -6.63 12.19
CA ASP A 141 -14.20 -7.98 12.79
C ASP A 141 -13.91 -9.05 11.74
N GLY A 142 -12.86 -9.83 12.01
CA GLY A 142 -12.43 -10.94 11.18
C GLY A 142 -11.67 -10.54 9.91
N HIS A 143 -11.32 -9.27 9.71
CA HIS A 143 -10.57 -8.78 8.53
C HIS A 143 -9.44 -7.83 8.96
N LEU A 144 -8.40 -7.71 8.13
CA LEU A 144 -7.37 -6.68 8.27
C LEU A 144 -7.89 -5.34 7.74
N ASN A 145 -7.16 -4.25 8.02
CA ASN A 145 -7.68 -2.91 7.76
C ASN A 145 -7.77 -2.60 6.26
N GLY A 146 -6.85 -3.06 5.40
CA GLY A 146 -6.80 -2.56 4.02
C GLY A 146 -6.57 -1.03 3.92
N PRO A 147 -7.03 -0.35 2.84
CA PRO A 147 -6.84 1.08 2.64
C PRO A 147 -7.47 1.92 3.76
N ILE A 148 -6.74 2.91 4.28
CA ILE A 148 -7.25 3.90 5.25
C ILE A 148 -8.24 4.83 4.55
N ASP A 149 -9.37 5.17 5.17
CA ASP A 149 -10.34 6.10 4.61
C ASP A 149 -9.91 7.58 4.71
N ASP A 150 -10.54 8.43 3.91
CA ASP A 150 -10.17 9.85 3.85
C ASP A 150 -10.59 10.64 5.11
N ILE A 151 -11.55 10.14 5.90
CA ILE A 151 -11.96 10.78 7.16
C ILE A 151 -10.85 10.62 8.19
N GLN A 152 -10.32 9.41 8.34
CA GLN A 152 -9.23 9.09 9.23
C GLN A 152 -7.93 9.76 8.79
N LEU A 153 -7.64 9.80 7.48
CA LEU A 153 -6.53 10.57 6.92
C LEU A 153 -6.58 12.03 7.39
N ARG A 154 -7.76 12.68 7.29
CA ARG A 154 -7.93 14.07 7.76
C ARG A 154 -7.74 14.22 9.26
N SER A 155 -8.25 13.28 10.05
CA SER A 155 -8.10 13.26 11.51
C SER A 155 -6.63 13.20 11.93
N TRP A 156 -5.87 12.24 11.40
CA TRP A 156 -4.43 12.11 11.70
C TRP A 156 -3.59 13.24 11.10
N GLY A 157 -3.99 13.78 9.93
CA GLY A 157 -3.39 14.96 9.33
C GLY A 157 -3.26 16.15 10.29
N ILE A 158 -4.31 16.41 11.08
CA ILE A 158 -4.30 17.48 12.08
C ILE A 158 -3.24 17.20 13.16
N GLN A 159 -3.16 15.95 13.63
CA GLN A 159 -2.19 15.54 14.66
C GLN A 159 -0.74 15.58 14.19
N LEU A 160 -0.50 15.39 12.89
CA LEU A 160 0.83 15.52 12.29
C LEU A 160 1.26 16.97 12.22
N VAL A 161 0.33 17.86 11.82
CA VAL A 161 0.61 19.29 11.69
C VAL A 161 0.82 19.96 13.05
N ASP A 162 0.08 19.54 14.08
CA ASP A 162 0.24 20.07 15.45
C ASP A 162 1.33 19.37 16.27
N GLY A 163 1.97 18.33 15.72
CA GLY A 163 3.11 17.63 16.31
C GLY A 163 2.78 16.59 17.37
N ARG A 164 1.50 16.31 17.63
CA ARG A 164 1.09 15.21 18.55
C ARG A 164 1.42 13.82 18.00
N MET A 165 1.44 13.69 16.68
CA MET A 165 1.91 12.52 15.96
C MET A 165 3.23 12.88 15.24
N PRO A 166 4.39 12.39 15.69
CA PRO A 166 5.68 12.84 15.15
C PRO A 166 6.01 12.26 13.77
N GLY A 167 5.28 11.25 13.29
CA GLY A 167 5.47 10.66 11.97
C GLY A 167 4.94 9.24 11.86
N PHE A 168 5.45 8.51 10.86
CA PHE A 168 5.00 7.17 10.50
C PHE A 168 6.13 6.14 10.51
N ALA A 169 5.77 4.88 10.73
CA ALA A 169 6.66 3.74 10.55
C ALA A 169 5.96 2.63 9.75
N ALA A 170 6.49 2.28 8.59
CA ALA A 170 6.03 1.10 7.85
C ALA A 170 6.91 -0.11 8.18
N ILE A 171 6.32 -1.14 8.77
CA ILE A 171 6.99 -2.41 9.08
C ILE A 171 6.50 -3.46 8.10
N VAL A 172 7.44 -4.04 7.34
CA VAL A 172 7.16 -5.06 6.34
C VAL A 172 7.83 -6.38 6.74
N GLY A 173 7.07 -7.47 6.78
CA GLY A 173 7.57 -8.82 7.02
C GLY A 173 7.37 -9.29 8.45
N CYS A 174 8.38 -9.95 9.02
CA CYS A 174 8.32 -10.63 10.31
C CYS A 174 9.51 -10.23 11.18
N ALA A 175 9.28 -10.03 12.47
CA ALA A 175 10.37 -9.89 13.45
C ALA A 175 10.99 -11.27 13.76
N LYS A 176 12.19 -11.26 14.36
CA LYS A 176 12.92 -12.49 14.72
C LYS A 176 12.18 -13.37 15.74
N SER A 177 11.36 -12.77 16.60
CA SER A 177 10.50 -13.46 17.57
C SER A 177 9.32 -12.56 17.93
N ASN A 178 8.31 -13.14 18.59
CA ASN A 178 7.11 -12.41 19.01
C ASN A 178 7.45 -11.32 20.02
N GLU A 179 8.34 -11.59 20.98
CA GLU A 179 8.75 -10.62 21.99
C GLU A 179 9.44 -9.41 21.36
N VAL A 180 10.20 -9.64 20.28
CA VAL A 180 10.83 -8.55 19.50
C VAL A 180 9.77 -7.73 18.76
N ALA A 181 8.76 -8.38 18.16
CA ALA A 181 7.65 -7.69 17.50
C ALA A 181 6.88 -6.80 18.48
N VAL A 182 6.47 -7.35 19.63
CA VAL A 182 5.77 -6.62 20.69
C VAL A 182 6.61 -5.46 21.17
N LYS A 183 7.89 -5.69 21.49
CA LYS A 183 8.79 -4.63 21.95
C LYS A 183 8.91 -3.50 20.92
N LEU A 184 9.08 -3.84 19.64
CA LEU A 184 9.20 -2.87 18.56
C LEU A 184 7.95 -1.99 18.45
N VAL A 185 6.77 -2.61 18.37
CA VAL A 185 5.50 -1.88 18.23
C VAL A 185 5.17 -1.06 19.48
N ARG A 186 5.38 -1.62 20.68
CA ARG A 186 5.13 -0.87 21.93
C ARG A 186 6.03 0.36 22.06
N GLU A 187 7.28 0.29 21.58
CA GLU A 187 8.17 1.46 21.56
C GLU A 187 7.69 2.56 20.59
N LEU A 188 7.12 2.19 19.44
CA LEU A 188 6.53 3.14 18.50
C LEU A 188 5.24 3.76 19.06
N GLN A 189 4.38 2.94 19.66
CA GLN A 189 3.15 3.38 20.33
C GLN A 189 3.43 4.38 21.46
N ARG A 190 4.43 4.13 22.32
CA ARG A 190 4.84 5.05 23.39
C ARG A 190 5.23 6.44 22.90
N ARG A 191 5.62 6.55 21.64
CA ARG A 191 6.03 7.81 20.99
C ARG A 191 4.92 8.39 20.12
N ASN A 192 3.72 7.81 20.15
CA ASN A 192 2.58 8.15 19.29
C ASN A 192 2.93 8.10 17.78
N ILE A 193 3.85 7.22 17.39
CA ILE A 193 4.20 7.03 15.97
C ILE A 193 3.15 6.14 15.31
N LEU A 194 2.51 6.64 14.25
CA LEU A 194 1.58 5.86 13.46
C LEU A 194 2.30 4.75 12.72
N THR A 195 1.95 3.51 13.04
CA THR A 195 2.65 2.33 12.55
C THR A 195 1.77 1.56 11.57
N PHE A 196 2.31 1.23 10.41
CA PHE A 196 1.67 0.44 9.37
C PHE A 196 2.33 -0.94 9.31
N LEU A 197 1.54 -2.00 9.40
CA LEU A 197 2.02 -3.37 9.39
C LEU A 197 1.61 -4.05 8.09
N SER A 198 2.56 -4.65 7.39
CA SER A 198 2.28 -5.44 6.18
C SER A 198 3.31 -6.55 5.98
N GLY A 199 3.08 -7.46 5.04
CA GLY A 199 4.09 -8.42 4.59
C GLY A 199 4.32 -9.61 5.52
N ASN A 200 4.99 -10.62 4.96
CA ASN A 200 5.40 -11.82 5.67
C ASN A 200 6.80 -12.25 5.25
N VAL A 201 7.40 -13.11 6.07
CA VAL A 201 8.61 -13.86 5.74
C VAL A 201 8.29 -15.34 5.94
N ASN A 202 8.35 -16.12 4.86
CA ASN A 202 8.01 -17.55 4.85
C ASN A 202 6.61 -17.85 5.42
N GLY A 203 5.62 -17.01 5.08
CA GLY A 203 4.23 -17.20 5.50
C GLY A 203 3.91 -16.72 6.92
N ARG A 204 4.87 -16.11 7.64
CA ARG A 204 4.63 -15.49 8.95
C ARG A 204 4.77 -13.97 8.86
N SER A 205 3.76 -13.23 9.32
CA SER A 205 3.71 -11.77 9.37
C SER A 205 3.96 -11.27 10.79
N ILE A 206 4.43 -10.03 10.91
CA ILE A 206 4.44 -9.32 12.20
C ILE A 206 3.01 -9.16 12.76
N ILE A 207 1.98 -9.13 11.91
CA ILE A 207 0.57 -9.10 12.34
C ILE A 207 0.26 -10.37 13.14
N ASP A 208 0.67 -11.54 12.66
CA ASP A 208 0.49 -12.82 13.37
C ASP A 208 1.19 -12.79 14.72
N GLN A 209 2.45 -12.31 14.75
CA GLN A 209 3.25 -12.25 15.98
C GLN A 209 2.61 -11.36 17.05
N LEU A 210 1.96 -10.26 16.65
CA LEU A 210 1.30 -9.34 17.57
C LEU A 210 -0.06 -9.87 18.01
N HIS A 211 -0.80 -10.52 17.10
CA HIS A 211 -2.08 -11.13 17.40
C HIS A 211 -1.95 -12.30 18.37
N GLU A 212 -0.96 -13.17 18.18
CA GLU A 212 -0.62 -14.29 19.09
C GLU A 212 -0.33 -13.81 20.52
N GLU A 213 0.28 -12.63 20.67
CA GLU A 213 0.61 -12.02 21.96
C GLU A 213 -0.52 -11.14 22.53
N GLY A 214 -1.69 -11.13 21.89
CA GLY A 214 -2.84 -10.34 22.32
C GLY A 214 -2.60 -8.82 22.28
N VAL A 215 -1.74 -8.35 21.38
CA VAL A 215 -1.56 -6.91 21.18
C VAL A 215 -2.76 -6.37 20.40
N GLU A 216 -3.40 -5.37 20.98
CA GLU A 216 -4.48 -4.62 20.34
C GLU A 216 -3.95 -3.77 19.19
N LEU A 217 -4.56 -3.93 18.01
CA LEU A 217 -4.18 -3.27 16.75
C LEU A 217 -5.40 -2.56 16.17
N GLY A 218 -5.20 -1.39 15.59
CA GLY A 218 -6.26 -0.56 15.05
C GLY A 218 -5.94 0.93 15.07
N TYR A 219 -6.96 1.73 14.79
CA TYR A 219 -6.84 3.19 14.74
C TYR A 219 -6.60 3.79 16.13
N ASP A 220 -7.20 3.20 17.17
CA ASP A 220 -7.08 3.67 18.55
C ASP A 220 -5.68 3.47 19.13
N THR A 221 -4.94 2.47 18.62
CA THR A 221 -3.56 2.19 19.03
C THR A 221 -2.51 2.74 18.04
N TYR A 222 -2.94 3.52 17.05
CA TYR A 222 -2.10 4.00 15.94
C TYR A 222 -1.25 2.90 15.30
N THR A 223 -1.78 1.68 15.24
CA THR A 223 -1.07 0.52 14.70
C THR A 223 -1.98 -0.21 13.74
N VAL A 224 -1.87 0.12 12.44
CA VAL A 224 -2.79 -0.31 11.40
C VAL A 224 -2.25 -1.55 10.67
N PRO A 225 -2.93 -2.70 10.75
CA PRO A 225 -2.56 -3.89 10.01
C PRO A 225 -3.19 -3.87 8.61
N PHE A 226 -2.37 -3.74 7.57
CA PHE A 226 -2.85 -3.63 6.19
C PHE A 226 -3.14 -4.96 5.51
N GLY A 227 -2.25 -5.93 5.67
CA GLY A 227 -2.33 -7.23 5.02
C GLY A 227 -1.11 -8.08 5.35
N THR A 228 -1.22 -9.40 5.26
CA THR A 228 -0.11 -10.31 5.57
C THR A 228 0.89 -10.41 4.42
N ASP A 229 0.62 -9.82 3.25
CA ASP A 229 1.54 -9.79 2.12
C ASP A 229 2.18 -8.42 1.86
N THR A 230 3.22 -8.44 1.04
CA THR A 230 4.03 -7.25 0.75
C THR A 230 3.29 -6.26 -0.15
N LEU A 231 2.28 -6.70 -0.90
CA LEU A 231 1.51 -5.83 -1.79
C LEU A 231 0.67 -4.83 -1.00
N SER A 232 0.16 -5.27 0.14
CA SER A 232 -0.60 -4.45 1.08
C SER A 232 0.18 -3.24 1.63
N ALA A 233 1.52 -3.22 1.50
CA ALA A 233 2.33 -2.03 1.80
C ALA A 233 1.96 -0.83 0.92
N ILE A 234 1.30 -1.05 -0.22
CA ILE A 234 0.83 0.00 -1.11
C ILE A 234 -0.17 0.94 -0.43
N TYR A 235 -0.95 0.46 0.54
CA TYR A 235 -1.91 1.28 1.28
C TYR A 235 -1.20 2.37 2.11
N ALA A 236 0.00 2.09 2.63
CA ALA A 236 0.84 3.08 3.31
C ALA A 236 1.27 4.19 2.35
N LEU A 237 1.65 3.81 1.12
CA LEU A 237 2.09 4.75 0.10
C LEU A 237 0.92 5.55 -0.47
N GLY A 238 -0.25 4.93 -0.63
CA GLY A 238 -1.49 5.62 -0.96
C GLY A 238 -1.91 6.62 0.13
N PHE A 239 -1.66 6.32 1.41
CA PHE A 239 -1.84 7.28 2.52
C PHE A 239 -0.87 8.47 2.40
N ALA A 240 0.41 8.24 2.12
CA ALA A 240 1.39 9.30 1.93
C ALA A 240 1.05 10.20 0.73
N THR A 241 0.71 9.60 -0.42
CA THR A 241 0.28 10.35 -1.61
C THR A 241 -0.96 11.20 -1.33
N ARG A 242 -1.98 10.67 -0.64
CA ARG A 242 -3.17 11.47 -0.26
C ARG A 242 -2.85 12.57 0.73
N SER A 243 -1.87 12.37 1.62
CA SER A 243 -1.42 13.42 2.54
C SER A 243 -0.87 14.62 1.75
N ALA A 244 -0.06 14.37 0.72
CA ALA A 244 0.45 15.42 -0.15
C ALA A 244 -0.66 16.13 -0.95
N LEU A 245 -1.65 15.40 -1.46
CA LEU A 245 -2.79 15.97 -2.19
C LEU A 245 -3.73 16.77 -1.27
N THR A 246 -3.94 16.31 -0.03
CA THR A 246 -4.90 16.91 0.91
C THR A 246 -4.30 18.10 1.65
N PHE A 247 -3.12 17.92 2.26
CA PHE A 247 -2.50 18.92 3.13
C PHE A 247 -1.47 19.76 2.40
N GLY A 248 -0.75 19.17 1.44
CA GLY A 248 0.20 19.88 0.58
C GLY A 248 -0.47 20.73 -0.51
N GLY A 249 -1.77 20.53 -0.77
CA GLY A 249 -2.51 21.24 -1.81
C GLY A 249 -2.06 20.92 -3.24
N LEU A 250 -1.23 19.88 -3.40
CA LEU A 250 -0.68 19.44 -4.68
C LEU A 250 -1.77 18.84 -5.57
N LYS A 251 -1.54 18.86 -6.88
CA LYS A 251 -2.45 18.29 -7.87
C LYS A 251 -1.94 16.94 -8.35
N ALA A 252 -2.89 16.06 -8.67
CA ALA A 252 -2.63 14.77 -9.28
C ALA A 252 -1.82 14.93 -10.59
N GLY A 253 -0.78 14.11 -10.77
CA GLY A 253 0.18 14.21 -11.87
C GLY A 253 1.42 15.07 -11.55
N GLN A 254 1.45 15.80 -10.43
CA GLN A 254 2.65 16.50 -9.94
C GLN A 254 3.59 15.52 -9.20
N ALA A 255 3.94 14.41 -9.85
CA ALA A 255 4.65 13.29 -9.23
C ALA A 255 5.90 13.72 -8.45
N ARG A 256 6.75 14.57 -9.06
CA ARG A 256 7.98 15.06 -8.43
C ARG A 256 7.69 15.86 -7.16
N ASP A 257 6.73 16.77 -7.20
CA ASP A 257 6.41 17.63 -6.06
C ASP A 257 5.77 16.82 -4.93
N ILE A 258 4.97 15.82 -5.26
CA ILE A 258 4.39 14.87 -4.28
C ILE A 258 5.50 14.08 -3.60
N LEU A 259 6.46 13.55 -4.37
CA LEU A 259 7.60 12.81 -3.82
C LEU A 259 8.50 13.71 -2.95
N LEU A 260 8.70 14.96 -3.34
CA LEU A 260 9.44 15.94 -2.52
C LEU A 260 8.67 16.31 -1.26
N TYR A 261 7.35 16.48 -1.32
CA TYR A 261 6.51 16.70 -0.14
C TYR A 261 6.69 15.57 0.87
N ASN A 262 6.54 14.31 0.43
CA ASN A 262 6.68 13.12 1.28
C ASN A 262 8.11 12.89 1.80
N LYS A 263 9.12 13.50 1.15
CA LYS A 263 10.50 13.45 1.63
C LYS A 263 10.74 14.44 2.78
N GLU A 264 10.13 15.62 2.68
CA GLU A 264 10.37 16.74 3.60
C GLU A 264 9.35 16.83 4.74
N ARG A 265 8.23 16.09 4.66
CA ARG A 265 7.09 16.09 5.60
C ARG A 265 6.66 14.67 5.91
#